data_AF-A0A284VUP6-F1
#
_entry.id   AF-A0A284VUP6-F1
#
_cell.length_a   1.000
_cell.length_b   1.000
_cell.length_c   1.000
_cell.angle_alpha   90.00
_cell.angle_beta   90.00
_cell.angle_gamma   90.00
#
_symmetry.space_group_name_H-M   'P 1'
#
loop_
_entity.id
_entity.type
_entity.pdbx_description
1 polymer ?
#
loop_
_entity_poly.entity_id
_entity_poly.type
_entity_poly.pdbx_seq_one_letter_code
_entity_poly.pdbx_strand_id
1 'polypeptide(L)'
;MKKIASHNDIDIFAPDNSRFSFLKSPYAAHKTHSAVDIYYGSFSSDALSPADGEVIDVRSFDTPTPFKDRDSREYVIALRQKEHVVKILHIKPDVEIGERITAGDKIGTFIQNGYFIFWNDPVMHVEVRQPDDYLRASNRLSLVPQIKWGRLSSRKK
;
A
#
# COMPACT_ATOMS: atom_id res chain seq x y z
N MET A 1 4.63 -14.80 1.97
CA MET A 1 4.69 -13.53 1.22
C MET A 1 5.10 -13.85 -0.20
N LYS A 2 4.39 -13.31 -1.20
CA LYS A 2 4.69 -13.45 -2.63
C LYS A 2 5.05 -12.09 -3.22
N LYS A 3 6.03 -12.05 -4.11
CA LYS A 3 6.33 -10.86 -4.93
C LYS A 3 5.18 -10.63 -5.90
N ILE A 4 4.62 -9.42 -5.92
CA ILE A 4 3.47 -9.05 -6.77
C ILE A 4 3.82 -7.97 -7.79
N ALA A 5 4.84 -7.15 -7.51
CA ALA A 5 5.28 -6.08 -8.40
C ALA A 5 6.74 -5.73 -8.15
N SER A 6 7.33 -4.95 -9.07
CA SER A 6 8.64 -4.33 -8.84
C SER A 6 8.79 -3.01 -9.60
N HIS A 7 9.71 -2.16 -9.14
CA HIS A 7 10.24 -1.01 -9.86
C HIS A 7 11.75 -0.99 -9.72
N ASN A 8 12.48 -1.15 -10.82
CA ASN A 8 13.94 -1.40 -10.78
C ASN A 8 14.26 -2.52 -9.77
N ASP A 9 15.09 -2.23 -8.77
CA ASP A 9 15.49 -3.20 -7.74
C ASP A 9 14.62 -3.16 -6.47
N ILE A 10 13.45 -2.53 -6.53
CA ILE A 10 12.48 -2.44 -5.44
C ILE A 10 11.39 -3.46 -5.67
N ASP A 11 11.27 -4.40 -4.75
CA ASP A 11 10.29 -5.48 -4.81
C ASP A 11 9.13 -5.21 -3.87
N ILE A 12 7.91 -5.40 -4.38
CA ILE A 12 6.67 -5.27 -3.62
C ILE A 12 6.08 -6.66 -3.40
N PHE A 13 5.84 -6.98 -2.14
CA PHE A 13 5.33 -8.25 -1.65
C PHE A 13 3.92 -8.10 -1.08
N ALA A 14 3.19 -9.21 -1.07
CA ALA A 14 1.91 -9.30 -0.40
C ALA A 14 1.73 -10.69 0.24
N PRO A 15 0.83 -10.85 1.22
CA PRO A 15 0.46 -12.17 1.74
C PRO A 15 -0.03 -13.11 0.64
N ASP A 16 0.17 -14.41 0.78
CA ASP A 16 -0.16 -15.38 -0.29
C ASP A 16 -1.66 -15.43 -0.61
N ASN A 17 -2.50 -15.27 0.42
CA ASN A 17 -3.96 -15.19 0.33
C ASN A 17 -4.50 -13.79 -0.03
N SER A 18 -3.63 -12.80 -0.25
CA SER A 18 -4.07 -11.46 -0.61
C SER A 18 -4.59 -11.37 -2.05
N ARG A 19 -5.49 -10.41 -2.25
CA ARG A 19 -5.86 -9.88 -3.57
C ARG A 19 -5.12 -8.55 -3.76
N PHE A 20 -4.82 -8.16 -4.99
CA PHE A 20 -4.25 -6.85 -5.28
C PHE A 20 -4.76 -6.31 -6.61
N SER A 21 -4.72 -4.99 -6.77
CA SER A 21 -5.14 -4.32 -7.99
C SER A 21 -4.29 -3.08 -8.27
N PHE A 22 -3.86 -2.92 -9.52
CA PHE A 22 -3.19 -1.71 -9.98
C PHE A 22 -4.18 -0.66 -10.48
N LEU A 23 -5.43 -1.02 -10.76
CA LEU A 23 -6.35 -0.23 -11.57
C LEU A 23 -7.68 0.11 -10.87
N LYS A 24 -7.82 -0.18 -9.57
CA LYS A 24 -9.10 0.00 -8.87
C LYS A 24 -9.51 1.47 -8.74
N SER A 25 -8.55 2.35 -8.54
CA SER A 25 -8.80 3.75 -8.20
C SER A 25 -8.62 4.69 -9.40
N PRO A 26 -9.39 5.79 -9.50
CA PRO A 26 -9.30 6.74 -10.62
C PRO A 26 -8.11 7.70 -10.52
N TYR A 27 -7.32 7.65 -9.43
CA TYR A 27 -6.19 8.55 -9.22
C TYR A 27 -5.03 8.26 -10.16
N ALA A 28 -4.21 9.29 -10.40
CA ALA A 28 -3.16 9.28 -11.42
C ALA A 28 -2.20 8.09 -11.27
N ALA A 29 -1.84 7.73 -10.05
CA ALA A 29 -0.95 6.60 -9.78
C ALA A 29 -1.51 5.27 -10.28
N HIS A 30 -2.81 5.03 -10.15
CA HIS A 30 -3.45 3.81 -10.67
C HIS A 30 -3.62 3.86 -12.19
N LYS A 31 -3.88 5.04 -12.77
CA LYS A 31 -3.95 5.19 -14.23
C LYS A 31 -2.64 4.89 -14.95
N THR A 32 -1.50 5.04 -14.28
CA THR A 32 -0.16 4.83 -14.85
C THR A 32 0.55 3.62 -14.26
N HIS A 33 -0.15 2.74 -13.54
CA HIS A 33 0.43 1.58 -12.84
C HIS A 33 1.55 1.95 -11.84
N SER A 34 1.55 3.17 -11.32
CA SER A 34 2.51 3.65 -10.31
C SER A 34 2.09 3.35 -8.87
N ALA A 35 0.93 2.73 -8.68
CA ALA A 35 0.44 2.26 -7.40
C ALA A 35 -0.13 0.85 -7.50
N VAL A 36 -0.08 0.14 -6.38
CA VAL A 36 -0.81 -1.12 -6.19
C VAL A 36 -1.56 -1.07 -4.86
N ASP A 37 -2.83 -1.47 -4.92
CA ASP A 37 -3.65 -1.67 -3.74
C ASP A 37 -3.61 -3.15 -3.34
N ILE A 38 -3.32 -3.45 -2.08
CA ILE A 38 -3.22 -4.80 -1.53
C ILE A 38 -4.34 -5.02 -0.50
N TYR A 39 -5.08 -6.11 -0.65
CA TYR A 39 -6.27 -6.44 0.14
C TYR A 39 -6.08 -7.78 0.86
N TYR A 40 -6.12 -7.73 2.19
CA TYR A 40 -6.19 -8.90 3.06
C TYR A 40 -6.70 -8.48 4.44
N GLY A 41 -7.11 -9.45 5.25
CA GLY A 41 -7.59 -9.20 6.62
C GLY A 41 -8.91 -8.44 6.67
N SER A 42 -9.13 -7.79 7.82
CA SER A 42 -10.27 -6.92 8.12
C SER A 42 -9.76 -5.54 8.60
N PHE A 43 -10.64 -4.55 8.71
CA PHE A 43 -10.29 -3.33 9.45
C PHE A 43 -9.84 -3.69 10.88
N SER A 44 -8.89 -2.93 11.42
CA SER A 44 -8.18 -3.17 12.70
C SER A 44 -7.30 -4.42 12.76
N SER A 45 -7.21 -5.23 11.70
CA SER A 45 -6.27 -6.35 11.65
C SER A 45 -4.84 -5.87 11.33
N ASP A 46 -3.86 -6.72 11.65
CA ASP A 46 -2.45 -6.43 11.45
C ASP A 46 -2.11 -6.24 9.96
N ALA A 47 -1.31 -5.20 9.69
CA ALA A 47 -0.76 -4.88 8.39
C ALA A 47 0.72 -5.26 8.34
N LEU A 48 1.08 -6.08 7.36
CA LEU A 48 2.42 -6.58 7.12
C LEU A 48 3.12 -5.77 6.04
N SER A 49 4.38 -5.43 6.25
CA SER A 49 5.17 -4.62 5.34
C SER A 49 5.20 -5.23 3.94
N PRO A 50 4.93 -4.43 2.89
CA PRO A 50 5.02 -4.89 1.51
C PRO A 50 6.45 -4.86 0.98
N ALA A 51 7.43 -4.34 1.71
CA ALA A 51 8.80 -4.19 1.23
C ALA A 51 9.80 -4.15 2.40
N ASP A 52 11.08 -4.38 2.09
CA ASP A 52 12.16 -4.10 3.03
C ASP A 52 12.48 -2.60 3.01
N GLY A 53 13.00 -2.07 4.12
CA GLY A 53 13.51 -0.71 4.16
C GLY A 53 13.72 -0.17 5.57
N GLU A 54 14.18 1.07 5.63
CA GLU A 54 14.27 1.84 6.87
C GLU A 54 13.14 2.86 6.93
N VAL A 55 12.42 2.94 8.05
CA VAL A 55 11.36 3.94 8.23
C VAL A 55 12.00 5.33 8.29
N ILE A 56 11.75 6.17 7.29
CA ILE A 56 12.31 7.53 7.23
C ILE A 56 11.29 8.62 7.55
N ASP A 57 10.00 8.31 7.46
CA ASP A 57 8.94 9.25 7.82
C ASP A 57 7.66 8.49 8.18
N VAL A 58 6.94 9.04 9.16
CA VAL A 58 5.61 8.62 9.57
C VAL A 58 4.80 9.89 9.77
N ARG A 59 3.76 10.08 8.95
CA ARG A 59 2.88 11.26 9.03
C ARG A 59 1.46 10.87 9.27
N SER A 60 0.70 11.79 9.86
CA SER A 60 -0.75 11.72 9.93
C SER A 60 -1.39 13.01 9.44
N PHE A 61 -2.57 12.92 8.85
CA PHE A 61 -3.38 14.06 8.45
C PHE A 61 -4.87 13.70 8.50
N ASP A 62 -5.73 14.71 8.56
CA ASP A 62 -7.18 14.51 8.58
C ASP A 62 -7.74 14.32 7.17
N THR A 63 -8.59 13.31 7.04
CA THR A 63 -9.38 13.06 5.83
C THR A 63 -10.67 13.86 5.85
N PRO A 64 -11.13 14.35 4.69
CA PRO A 64 -12.48 14.87 4.58
C PRO A 64 -13.48 13.73 4.81
N THR A 65 -14.40 13.89 5.76
CA THR A 65 -15.40 12.86 6.08
C THR A 65 -16.78 13.48 6.32
N PRO A 66 -17.86 12.90 5.77
CA PRO A 66 -19.21 13.24 6.17
C PRO A 66 -19.61 12.60 7.52
N PHE A 67 -18.82 11.66 8.03
CA PHE A 67 -19.09 10.91 9.26
C PHE A 67 -18.38 11.57 10.45
N LYS A 68 -19.12 12.31 11.28
CA LYS A 68 -18.56 13.09 12.40
C LYS A 68 -18.00 12.23 13.55
N ASP A 69 -18.56 11.04 13.75
CA ASP A 69 -18.21 10.18 14.90
C ASP A 69 -17.15 9.11 14.55
N ARG A 70 -16.57 9.16 13.34
CA ARG A 70 -15.54 8.23 12.88
C ARG A 70 -14.17 8.90 12.90
N ASP A 71 -13.13 8.13 13.24
CA ASP A 71 -11.74 8.60 13.13
C ASP A 71 -11.47 9.06 11.69
N SER A 72 -11.05 10.31 11.52
CA SER A 72 -10.71 10.90 10.22
C SER A 72 -9.24 10.77 9.89
N ARG A 73 -8.39 10.24 10.78
CA ARG A 73 -6.95 10.25 10.54
C ARG A 73 -6.54 9.26 9.45
N GLU A 74 -5.75 9.77 8.52
CA GLU A 74 -4.96 9.00 7.56
C GLU A 74 -3.49 9.05 7.95
N TYR A 75 -2.74 8.06 7.50
CA TYR A 75 -1.33 7.92 7.79
C TYR A 75 -0.52 7.65 6.52
N VAL A 76 0.71 8.15 6.52
CA VAL A 76 1.74 7.81 5.52
C VAL A 76 2.90 7.18 6.26
N ILE A 77 3.34 6.02 5.79
CA ILE A 77 4.61 5.39 6.19
C ILE A 77 5.53 5.44 4.97
N ALA A 78 6.76 5.92 5.16
CA ALA A 78 7.77 5.99 4.12
C ALA A 78 8.96 5.09 4.48
N LEU A 79 9.19 4.05 3.68
CA LEU A 79 10.32 3.15 3.82
C LEU A 79 11.40 3.48 2.79
N ARG A 80 12.59 3.87 3.23
CA ARG A 80 13.75 4.06 2.35
C ARG A 80 14.35 2.71 2.01
N GLN A 81 14.47 2.44 0.72
CA GLN A 81 15.18 1.29 0.20
C GLN A 81 16.05 1.73 -0.98
N LYS A 82 17.38 1.65 -0.80
CA LYS A 82 18.36 2.14 -1.76
C LYS A 82 18.05 3.60 -2.15
N GLU A 83 17.90 3.87 -3.45
CA GLU A 83 17.61 5.20 -3.99
C GLU A 83 16.12 5.57 -3.99
N HIS A 84 15.22 4.69 -3.58
CA HIS A 84 13.78 4.91 -3.64
C HIS A 84 13.12 4.93 -2.26
N VAL A 85 11.86 5.35 -2.23
CA VAL A 85 10.99 5.32 -1.06
C VAL A 85 9.74 4.52 -1.40
N VAL A 86 9.40 3.52 -0.58
CA VAL A 86 8.11 2.85 -0.62
C VAL A 86 7.16 3.61 0.28
N LYS A 87 6.15 4.23 -0.33
CA LYS A 87 5.09 4.98 0.35
C LYS A 87 3.92 4.04 0.60
N ILE A 88 3.44 4.01 1.84
CA ILE A 88 2.32 3.18 2.27
C ILE A 88 1.25 4.09 2.88
N LEU A 89 -0.01 3.93 2.46
CA LEU A 89 -1.18 4.62 3.03
C LEU A 89 -2.18 3.63 3.62
N HIS A 90 -3.14 4.16 4.37
CA HIS A 90 -4.30 3.44 4.94
C HIS A 90 -3.94 2.45 6.05
N ILE A 91 -2.76 2.61 6.65
CA ILE A 91 -2.26 1.81 7.76
C ILE A 91 -1.92 2.72 8.92
N LYS A 92 -2.55 2.51 10.08
CA LYS A 92 -2.13 3.17 11.32
C LYS A 92 -0.80 2.55 11.74
N PRO A 93 0.28 3.34 11.83
CA PRO A 93 1.62 2.84 12.09
C PRO A 93 1.79 2.35 13.53
N ASP A 94 2.50 1.25 13.69
CA ASP A 94 3.04 0.75 14.98
C ASP A 94 4.59 0.72 14.94
N VAL A 95 5.20 1.56 14.10
CA VAL A 95 6.66 1.64 13.86
C VAL A 95 7.16 3.08 13.99
N GLU A 96 8.42 3.24 14.35
CA GLU A 96 9.11 4.50 14.57
C GLU A 96 10.15 4.80 13.48
N ILE A 97 10.47 6.08 13.30
CA ILE A 97 11.52 6.53 12.37
C ILE A 97 12.88 5.96 12.81
N GLY A 98 13.62 5.39 11.87
CA GLY A 98 14.92 4.73 12.07
C GLY A 98 14.82 3.20 12.20
N GLU A 99 13.62 2.64 12.36
CA GLU A 99 13.45 1.19 12.39
C GLU A 99 13.74 0.54 11.03
N ARG A 100 14.40 -0.63 11.05
CA ARG A 100 14.59 -1.48 9.86
C ARG A 100 13.51 -2.53 9.80
N ILE A 101 12.80 -2.55 8.68
CA ILE A 101 11.65 -3.41 8.42
C ILE A 101 12.00 -4.38 7.29
N THR A 102 11.60 -5.64 7.44
CA THR A 102 11.63 -6.68 6.41
C THR A 102 10.22 -6.88 5.85
N ALA A 103 10.12 -7.23 4.56
CA ALA A 103 8.85 -7.60 3.94
C ALA A 103 8.19 -8.75 4.71
N GLY A 104 6.96 -8.51 5.19
CA GLY A 104 6.22 -9.44 6.04
C GLY A 104 6.22 -9.09 7.54
N ASP A 105 7.07 -8.18 8.00
CA ASP A 105 7.04 -7.69 9.39
C ASP A 105 5.76 -6.87 9.63
N LYS A 106 5.22 -6.92 10.85
CA LYS A 106 4.09 -6.06 11.22
C LYS A 106 4.54 -4.59 11.25
N ILE A 107 3.81 -3.73 10.55
CA ILE A 107 4.08 -2.27 10.52
C ILE A 107 2.94 -1.43 11.10
N GLY A 108 1.82 -2.06 11.45
CA GLY A 108 0.65 -1.35 11.91
C GLY A 108 -0.64 -2.14 11.78
N THR A 109 -1.75 -1.41 11.64
CA THR A 109 -3.10 -1.98 11.49
C THR A 109 -3.91 -1.27 10.41
N PHE A 110 -4.80 -2.00 9.74
CA PHE A 110 -5.71 -1.40 8.75
C PHE A 110 -6.70 -0.45 9.41
N ILE A 111 -6.89 0.72 8.83
CA ILE A 111 -7.82 1.74 9.35
C ILE A 111 -9.10 1.84 8.54
N GLN A 112 -10.14 2.36 9.18
CA GLN A 112 -11.40 2.70 8.52
C GLN A 112 -11.71 4.18 8.79
N ASN A 113 -11.08 5.06 8.02
CA ASN A 113 -11.24 6.51 8.14
C ASN A 113 -12.24 7.11 7.13
N GLY A 114 -12.16 8.43 6.91
CA GLY A 114 -13.05 9.18 6.01
C GLY A 114 -13.00 8.78 4.54
N TYR A 115 -11.94 8.11 4.08
CA TYR A 115 -11.88 7.58 2.71
C TYR A 115 -12.65 6.27 2.52
N PHE A 116 -13.09 5.64 3.61
CA PHE A 116 -13.77 4.35 3.60
C PHE A 116 -15.25 4.48 3.92
N ILE A 117 -16.07 3.85 3.10
CA ILE A 117 -17.52 3.67 3.28
C ILE A 117 -17.84 2.18 3.48
N PHE A 118 -19.10 1.87 3.81
CA PHE A 118 -19.48 0.55 4.33
C PHE A 118 -19.24 -0.62 3.37
N TRP A 119 -19.07 -0.36 2.06
CA TRP A 119 -18.81 -1.39 1.05
C TRP A 119 -17.32 -1.52 0.68
N ASN A 120 -16.42 -0.78 1.33
CA ASN A 120 -15.00 -0.94 1.08
C ASN A 120 -14.39 -2.05 1.93
N ASP A 121 -13.56 -2.87 1.28
CA ASP A 121 -12.61 -3.75 1.95
C ASP A 121 -11.41 -2.92 2.49
N PRO A 122 -10.75 -3.37 3.58
CA PRO A 122 -9.47 -2.82 4.01
C PRO A 122 -8.43 -2.94 2.89
N VAL A 123 -7.65 -1.88 2.71
CA VAL A 123 -6.66 -1.79 1.64
C VAL A 123 -5.38 -1.15 2.17
N MET A 124 -4.25 -1.66 1.69
CA MET A 124 -2.96 -1.03 1.81
C MET A 124 -2.60 -0.49 0.43
N HIS A 125 -2.47 0.83 0.33
CA HIS A 125 -2.07 1.46 -0.92
C HIS A 125 -0.56 1.67 -0.91
N VAL A 126 0.12 1.19 -1.95
CA VAL A 126 1.59 1.16 -2.04
C VAL A 126 2.07 1.84 -3.32
N GLU A 127 3.02 2.76 -3.20
CA GLU A 127 3.72 3.39 -4.32
C GLU A 127 5.25 3.29 -4.13
N VAL A 128 6.00 3.23 -5.22
CA VAL A 128 7.46 3.46 -5.22
C VAL A 128 7.73 4.88 -5.72
N ARG A 129 8.57 5.62 -5.00
CA ARG A 129 8.75 7.06 -5.15
C ARG A 129 10.22 7.47 -5.11
N GLN A 130 10.52 8.64 -5.65
CA GLN A 130 11.78 9.33 -5.39
C GLN A 130 11.76 9.95 -3.98
N PRO A 131 12.91 10.02 -3.27
CA PRO A 131 12.98 10.55 -1.91
C PRO A 131 12.55 12.01 -1.75
N ASP A 132 12.58 12.81 -2.81
CA ASP A 132 12.15 14.21 -2.82
C ASP A 132 10.66 14.39 -3.16
N ASP A 133 9.96 13.33 -3.57
CA ASP A 133 8.60 13.39 -4.14
C ASP A 133 7.58 12.44 -3.45
N TYR A 134 7.97 11.67 -2.43
CA TYR A 134 7.11 10.62 -1.87
C TYR A 134 5.81 11.11 -1.23
N LEU A 135 5.77 12.34 -0.70
CA LEU A 135 4.55 12.91 -0.13
C LEU A 135 3.52 13.35 -1.17
N ARG A 136 3.95 13.68 -2.38
CA ARG A 136 3.06 14.20 -3.43
C ARG A 136 2.16 13.10 -3.98
N ALA A 137 0.98 13.50 -4.47
CA ALA A 137 0.12 12.67 -5.30
C ALA A 137 0.74 12.55 -6.72
N SER A 138 1.81 11.76 -6.75
CA SER A 138 2.68 11.36 -7.85
C SER A 138 2.09 10.38 -8.87
N ASN A 139 2.75 10.19 -10.01
CA ASN A 139 2.54 9.03 -10.89
C ASN A 139 3.75 8.70 -11.79
N ARG A 140 4.96 9.06 -11.34
CA ARG A 140 6.18 9.06 -12.17
C ARG A 140 6.87 7.70 -12.30
N LEU A 141 6.72 6.81 -11.32
CA LEU A 141 7.45 5.53 -11.28
C LEU A 141 6.46 4.38 -11.42
N SER A 142 6.48 3.69 -12.56
CA SER A 142 5.59 2.55 -12.82
C SER A 142 6.05 1.31 -12.06
N LEU A 143 5.10 0.59 -11.48
CA LEU A 143 5.28 -0.78 -11.00
C LEU A 143 5.02 -1.75 -12.15
N VAL A 144 5.86 -2.76 -12.28
CA VAL A 144 5.69 -3.87 -13.22
C VAL A 144 5.10 -5.06 -12.46
N PRO A 145 3.93 -5.59 -12.85
CA PRO A 145 3.36 -6.77 -12.22
C PRO A 145 4.28 -7.99 -12.35
N GLN A 146 4.53 -8.68 -11.25
CA GLN A 146 5.41 -9.86 -11.15
C GLN A 146 4.59 -11.10 -10.81
N ILE A 147 3.62 -11.40 -11.68
CA ILE A 147 2.60 -12.41 -11.41
C ILE A 147 2.63 -13.50 -12.47
N LYS A 148 2.48 -14.75 -12.03
CA LYS A 148 2.27 -15.87 -12.96
C LYS A 148 0.84 -15.82 -13.45
N TRP A 149 0.64 -15.49 -14.72
CA TRP A 149 -0.67 -15.50 -15.35
C TRP A 149 -1.19 -16.94 -15.45
N GLY A 150 -2.22 -17.24 -14.65
CA GLY A 150 -3.00 -18.46 -14.83
C GLY A 150 -3.92 -18.31 -16.04
N ARG A 151 -4.13 -19.39 -16.80
CA ARG A 151 -5.26 -19.44 -17.74
C ARG A 151 -6.54 -19.48 -16.91
N LEU A 152 -7.53 -18.68 -17.27
CA LEU A 152 -8.89 -18.89 -16.77
C LEU A 152 -9.29 -20.33 -17.12
N SER A 153 -9.67 -21.09 -16.10
CA SER A 153 -10.25 -22.42 -16.31
C SER A 153 -11.42 -22.25 -17.29
N SER A 154 -11.30 -22.88 -18.46
CA SER A 154 -12.42 -23.01 -19.38
C SER A 154 -13.44 -23.93 -18.72
N ARG A 155 -14.25 -23.41 -17.81
CA ARG A 155 -15.48 -24.10 -17.42
C ARG A 155 -16.29 -24.23 -18.70
N LYS A 156 -16.34 -25.45 -19.25
CA LYS A 156 -17.32 -25.82 -20.26
C LYS A 156 -18.69 -25.48 -19.67
N LYS A 157 -19.46 -24.69 -20.43
CA LYS A 157 -20.87 -24.42 -20.14
C LYS A 157 -21.64 -25.72 -19.98
#